data_AF-W0HSL7-F1
#
_entry.id   AF-W0HSL7-F1
#
_cell.length_a   1.000
_cell.length_b   1.000
_cell.length_c   1.000
_cell.angle_alpha   90.00
_cell.angle_beta   90.00
_cell.angle_gamma   90.00
#
_symmetry.space_group_name_H-M   'P 1'
#
loop_
_entity.id
_entity.type
_entity.pdbx_description
1 polymer ?
#
loop_
_entity_poly.entity_id
_entity_poly.type
_entity_poly.pdbx_seq_one_letter_code
_entity_poly.pdbx_strand_id
1 'polypeptide(L)'
;MLGVIITGHGAFASGLLQALEQVAGRQTLCMAVDFPEGHSTEALGQRLAAACAHCDDGDGVVFLSDMLGGSPFREAANIALAHPGYEVIAGTNLQMAVEMMLDRPQLDTEAFRDQALECGQRGITSLWHQQHRSAPALPTESGI
;
A
#
# COMPACT_ATOMS: atom_id res chain seq x y z
N MET A 1 9.79 -0.61 13.01
CA MET A 1 9.45 0.00 11.70
C MET A 1 8.09 -0.54 11.29
N LEU A 2 7.25 0.24 10.58
CA LEU A 2 5.93 -0.24 10.14
C LEU A 2 6.01 -1.57 9.38
N GLY A 3 5.14 -2.51 9.75
CA GLY A 3 4.88 -3.73 8.99
C GLY A 3 4.01 -3.41 7.77
N VAL A 4 4.28 -4.03 6.62
CA VAL A 4 3.45 -3.87 5.42
C VAL A 4 2.97 -5.22 4.92
N ILE A 5 1.67 -5.35 4.68
CA ILE A 5 1.09 -6.57 4.12
C ILE A 5 0.37 -6.22 2.82
N ILE A 6 0.82 -6.80 1.73
CA ILE A 6 0.16 -6.65 0.43
C ILE A 6 -0.81 -7.82 0.28
N THR A 7 -2.05 -7.55 -0.12
CA THR A 7 -3.04 -8.60 -0.39
C THR A 7 -3.92 -8.26 -1.60
N GLY A 8 -4.40 -9.28 -2.29
CA GLY A 8 -5.24 -9.08 -3.48
C GLY A 8 -5.60 -10.38 -4.16
N HIS A 9 -6.52 -10.32 -5.11
CA HIS A 9 -6.98 -11.47 -5.88
C HIS A 9 -5.86 -12.05 -6.75
N GLY A 10 -5.94 -13.36 -7.00
CA GLY A 10 -4.95 -14.08 -7.80
C GLY A 10 -3.56 -13.92 -7.22
N ALA A 11 -2.60 -13.53 -8.07
CA ALA A 11 -1.21 -13.27 -7.71
C ALA A 11 -0.89 -11.77 -7.62
N PHE A 12 -1.89 -10.92 -7.35
CA PHE A 12 -1.69 -9.47 -7.26
C PHE A 12 -0.61 -9.10 -6.25
N ALA A 13 -0.66 -9.69 -5.05
CA ALA A 13 0.21 -9.28 -3.96
C ALA A 13 1.66 -9.70 -4.20
N SER A 14 1.88 -10.95 -4.61
CA SER A 14 3.23 -11.43 -4.91
C SER A 14 3.81 -10.74 -6.15
N GLY A 15 3.00 -10.48 -7.18
CA GLY A 15 3.43 -9.72 -8.36
C GLY A 15 3.80 -8.27 -8.03
N LEU A 16 3.00 -7.60 -7.20
CA LEU A 16 3.30 -6.24 -6.76
C LEU A 16 4.57 -6.18 -5.89
N LEU A 17 4.73 -7.11 -4.95
CA LEU A 17 5.95 -7.19 -4.13
C LEU A 17 7.18 -7.43 -4.99
N GLN A 18 7.11 -8.33 -5.97
CA GLN A 18 8.21 -8.57 -6.89
C GLN A 18 8.60 -7.31 -7.68
N ALA A 19 7.62 -6.59 -8.24
CA ALA A 19 7.87 -5.36 -8.98
C ALA A 19 8.42 -4.25 -8.06
N LEU A 20 7.92 -4.14 -6.83
CA LEU A 20 8.43 -3.24 -5.81
C LEU A 20 9.90 -3.54 -5.50
N GLU A 21 10.26 -4.79 -5.24
CA GLU A 21 11.63 -5.18 -4.90
C GLU A 21 12.61 -5.00 -6.06
N GLN A 22 12.14 -5.06 -7.31
CA GLN A 22 12.95 -4.71 -8.48
C GLN A 22 13.35 -3.22 -8.50
N VAL A 23 12.53 -2.35 -7.92
CA VAL A 23 12.74 -0.89 -7.93
C VAL A 23 13.43 -0.42 -6.65
N ALA A 24 12.90 -0.81 -5.49
CA ALA A 24 13.32 -0.33 -4.17
C ALA A 24 14.24 -1.30 -3.42
N GLY A 25 14.58 -2.44 -4.03
CA GLY A 25 15.32 -3.51 -3.38
C GLY A 25 14.47 -4.33 -2.39
N ARG A 26 15.09 -5.36 -1.80
CA ARG A 26 14.41 -6.29 -0.89
C ARG A 26 13.81 -5.58 0.32
N GLN A 27 12.57 -5.93 0.67
CA GLN A 27 11.84 -5.26 1.75
C GLN A 27 11.74 -6.14 3.00
N THR A 28 12.20 -5.63 4.14
CA THR A 28 12.02 -6.27 5.46
C THR A 28 10.67 -5.87 6.06
N LEU A 29 10.10 -6.75 6.89
CA LEU A 29 8.77 -6.56 7.50
C LEU A 29 7.69 -6.25 6.45
N CYS A 30 7.81 -6.84 5.26
CA CYS A 30 6.86 -6.73 4.17
C CYS A 30 6.51 -8.12 3.66
N MET A 31 5.23 -8.45 3.56
CA MET A 31 4.77 -9.77 3.12
C MET A 31 3.64 -9.65 2.10
N ALA A 32 3.64 -10.54 1.11
CA ALA A 32 2.55 -10.70 0.15
C ALA A 32 1.66 -11.88 0.53
N VAL A 33 0.34 -11.65 0.55
CA VAL A 33 -0.68 -12.67 0.80
C VAL A 33 -1.68 -12.67 -0.35
N ASP A 34 -1.44 -13.59 -1.29
CA ASP A 34 -2.30 -13.81 -2.47
C ASP A 34 -3.63 -14.47 -2.12
N PHE A 35 -4.68 -14.14 -2.89
CA PHE A 35 -6.01 -14.76 -2.81
C PHE A 35 -6.40 -15.40 -4.15
N PRO A 36 -5.85 -16.59 -4.48
CA PRO A 36 -6.15 -17.29 -5.72
C PRO A 36 -7.54 -17.93 -5.72
N GLU A 37 -8.02 -18.31 -6.91
CA GLU A 37 -9.32 -18.94 -7.09
C GLU A 37 -9.46 -20.23 -6.25
N GLY A 38 -10.66 -20.45 -5.68
CA GLY A 38 -10.96 -21.62 -4.86
C GLY A 38 -10.52 -21.53 -3.39
N HIS A 39 -9.80 -20.47 -3.00
CA HIS A 39 -9.48 -20.23 -1.59
C HIS A 39 -10.67 -19.61 -0.84
N SER A 40 -10.85 -19.99 0.43
CA SER A 40 -11.87 -19.41 1.29
C SER A 40 -11.40 -18.09 1.92
N THR A 41 -12.36 -17.24 2.27
CA THR A 41 -12.11 -16.01 3.05
C THR A 41 -11.54 -16.31 4.43
N GLU A 42 -12.00 -17.39 5.08
CA GLU A 42 -11.44 -17.86 6.36
C GLU A 42 -9.93 -18.14 6.26
N ALA A 43 -9.50 -18.85 5.21
CA ALA A 43 -8.10 -19.18 5.01
C ALA A 43 -7.27 -17.92 4.66
N LEU A 44 -7.85 -16.96 3.95
CA LEU A 44 -7.24 -15.66 3.71
C LEU A 44 -7.02 -14.90 5.03
N GLY A 45 -8.05 -14.77 5.86
CA GLY A 45 -7.97 -14.12 7.17
C GLY A 45 -6.91 -14.74 8.07
N GLN A 46 -6.82 -16.06 8.13
CA GLN A 46 -5.78 -16.76 8.89
C GLN A 46 -4.37 -16.44 8.41
N ARG A 47 -4.16 -16.38 7.08
CA ARG A 47 -2.86 -16.06 6.48
C ARG A 47 -2.49 -14.60 6.68
N LEU A 48 -3.45 -13.69 6.61
CA LEU A 48 -3.24 -12.26 6.91
C LEU A 48 -2.87 -12.08 8.38
N ALA A 49 -3.59 -12.71 9.32
CA ALA A 49 -3.27 -12.65 10.74
C ALA A 49 -1.86 -13.22 11.04
N ALA A 50 -1.48 -14.31 10.40
CA ALA A 50 -0.13 -14.87 10.51
C ALA A 50 0.94 -13.91 9.96
N ALA A 51 0.66 -13.22 8.84
CA ALA A 51 1.56 -12.21 8.30
C ALA A 51 1.68 -11.00 9.24
N CYS A 52 0.60 -10.55 9.87
CA CYS A 52 0.65 -9.50 10.91
C CYS A 52 1.57 -9.90 12.05
N ALA A 53 1.40 -11.11 12.59
CA ALA A 53 2.25 -11.60 13.68
C ALA A 53 3.74 -11.69 13.31
N HIS A 54 4.08 -11.73 12.03
CA HIS A 54 5.46 -11.73 11.55
C HIS A 54 6.00 -10.34 11.24
N CYS A 55 5.14 -9.43 10.75
CA CYS A 55 5.55 -8.09 10.31
C CYS A 55 5.41 -7.01 11.37
N ASP A 56 4.57 -7.22 12.39
CA ASP A 56 4.39 -6.25 13.47
C ASP A 56 5.55 -6.34 14.48
N ASP A 57 6.41 -5.32 14.45
CA ASP A 57 7.54 -5.15 15.38
C ASP A 57 7.23 -4.07 16.44
N GLY A 58 5.95 -3.72 16.62
CA GLY A 58 5.46 -2.79 17.63
C GLY A 58 5.10 -1.38 17.12
N ASP A 59 5.40 -1.06 15.87
CA ASP A 59 5.06 0.23 15.26
C ASP A 59 3.74 0.19 14.47
N GLY A 60 3.07 -0.97 14.40
CA GLY A 60 1.81 -1.15 13.67
C GLY A 60 1.98 -1.69 12.25
N VAL A 61 0.85 -1.95 11.59
CA VAL A 61 0.78 -2.61 10.28
C VAL A 61 -0.09 -1.84 9.31
N VAL A 62 0.39 -1.68 8.07
CA VAL A 62 -0.41 -1.15 6.96
C VAL A 62 -0.69 -2.24 5.93
N PHE A 63 -1.95 -2.45 5.62
CA PHE A 63 -2.38 -3.30 4.54
C PHE A 63 -2.51 -2.51 3.23
N LEU A 64 -1.92 -3.04 2.17
CA LEU A 64 -2.04 -2.56 0.80
C LEU A 64 -2.87 -3.58 0.00
N SER A 65 -4.11 -3.21 -0.33
CA SER A 65 -5.05 -4.09 -1.03
C SER A 65 -5.34 -3.66 -2.46
N ASP A 66 -5.64 -4.64 -3.31
CA ASP A 66 -5.97 -4.43 -4.71
C ASP A 66 -7.22 -3.57 -4.93
N MET A 67 -8.32 -3.88 -4.26
CA MET A 67 -9.64 -3.32 -4.58
C MET A 67 -10.53 -3.19 -3.34
N LEU A 68 -11.17 -2.02 -3.22
CA LEU A 68 -12.14 -1.73 -2.17
C LEU A 68 -13.32 -2.71 -2.22
N GLY A 69 -13.69 -3.26 -1.06
CA GLY A 69 -14.85 -4.15 -0.91
C GLY A 69 -14.62 -5.59 -1.38
N GLY A 70 -13.47 -5.89 -1.99
CA GLY A 70 -13.04 -7.27 -2.27
C GLY A 70 -12.75 -8.06 -0.99
N SER A 71 -12.75 -9.39 -1.07
CA SER A 71 -12.41 -10.25 0.09
C SER A 71 -11.06 -9.90 0.73
N PRO A 72 -9.97 -9.63 -0.04
CA PRO A 72 -8.70 -9.19 0.54
C PRO A 72 -8.82 -7.93 1.39
N PHE A 73 -9.48 -6.89 0.86
CA PHE A 73 -9.72 -5.66 1.61
C PHE A 73 -10.59 -5.90 2.86
N ARG A 74 -11.67 -6.68 2.73
CA ARG A 74 -12.61 -6.92 3.84
C ARG A 74 -11.96 -7.69 5.00
N GLU A 75 -11.17 -8.73 4.70
CA GLU A 75 -10.45 -9.47 5.74
C GLU A 75 -9.36 -8.61 6.39
N ALA A 76 -8.62 -7.81 5.62
CA ALA A 76 -7.68 -6.84 6.17
C ALA A 76 -8.37 -5.80 7.08
N ALA A 77 -9.53 -5.26 6.65
CA ALA A 77 -10.32 -4.32 7.43
C ALA A 77 -10.85 -4.93 8.73
N ASN A 78 -11.34 -6.17 8.69
CA ASN A 78 -11.76 -6.88 9.90
C ASN A 78 -10.62 -7.01 10.91
N ILE A 79 -9.41 -7.32 10.45
CA ILE A 79 -8.22 -7.38 11.31
C ILE A 79 -7.89 -6.00 11.86
N ALA A 80 -7.79 -4.98 11.01
CA ALA A 80 -7.42 -3.62 11.44
C ALA A 80 -8.40 -3.02 12.47
N LEU A 81 -9.71 -3.26 12.32
CA LEU A 81 -10.71 -2.81 13.30
C LEU A 81 -10.52 -3.40 14.70
N ALA A 82 -9.88 -4.56 14.81
CA ALA A 82 -9.54 -5.19 16.09
C ALA A 82 -8.17 -4.77 16.64
N HIS A 83 -7.35 -4.04 15.89
CA HIS A 83 -5.97 -3.70 16.24
C HIS A 83 -5.70 -2.20 16.07
N PRO A 84 -5.70 -1.42 17.16
CA PRO A 84 -5.33 -0.01 17.11
C PRO A 84 -3.94 0.18 16.48
N GLY A 85 -3.81 1.20 15.62
CA GLY A 85 -2.57 1.47 14.89
C GLY A 85 -2.40 0.63 13.62
N TYR A 86 -3.39 -0.18 13.22
CA TYR A 86 -3.40 -0.82 11.91
C TYR A 86 -4.23 -0.02 10.91
N GLU A 87 -3.76 0.03 9.66
CA GLU A 87 -4.40 0.78 8.58
C GLU A 87 -4.62 -0.07 7.33
N VAL A 88 -5.65 0.23 6.55
CA VAL A 88 -5.98 -0.51 5.32
C VAL A 88 -6.23 0.43 4.17
N ILE A 89 -5.43 0.28 3.12
CA ILE A 89 -5.50 1.09 1.89
C ILE A 89 -5.93 0.17 0.76
N ALA A 90 -6.81 0.66 -0.11
CA ALA A 90 -7.28 -0.05 -1.30
C ALA A 90 -6.86 0.66 -2.58
N GLY A 91 -6.87 -0.07 -3.70
CA GLY A 91 -6.47 0.48 -4.99
C GLY A 91 -4.96 0.69 -5.10
N THR A 92 -4.18 -0.14 -4.42
CA THR A 92 -2.72 -0.01 -4.44
C THR A 92 -2.18 -0.17 -5.86
N ASN A 93 -1.29 0.74 -6.24
CA ASN A 93 -0.51 0.65 -7.47
C ASN A 93 0.99 0.66 -7.15
N LEU A 94 1.83 0.37 -8.16
CA LEU A 94 3.27 0.29 -7.97
C LEU A 94 3.90 1.63 -7.55
N GLN A 95 3.40 2.77 -8.06
CA GLN A 95 3.93 4.09 -7.70
C GLN A 95 3.74 4.34 -6.20
N MET A 96 2.53 4.11 -5.68
CA MET A 96 2.21 4.18 -4.26
C MET A 96 3.14 3.27 -3.45
N ALA A 97 3.22 1.98 -3.82
CA ALA A 97 4.02 1.02 -3.08
C ALA A 97 5.51 1.42 -3.02
N VAL A 98 6.10 1.87 -4.12
CA VAL A 98 7.52 2.28 -4.16
C VAL A 98 7.76 3.51 -3.29
N GLU A 99 7.00 4.59 -3.48
CA GLU A 99 7.20 5.83 -2.70
C GLU A 99 7.01 5.57 -1.21
N MET A 100 5.95 4.85 -0.85
CA MET A 100 5.65 4.61 0.56
C MET A 100 6.66 3.71 1.26
N MET A 101 7.25 2.74 0.56
CA MET A 101 8.28 1.88 1.16
C MET A 101 9.61 2.62 1.37
N LEU A 102 9.90 3.66 0.57
CA LEU A 102 11.07 4.52 0.75
C LEU A 102 10.90 5.45 1.96
N ASP A 103 9.70 6.02 2.14
CA ASP A 103 9.41 6.97 3.23
C ASP A 103 8.96 6.29 4.53
N ARG A 104 8.63 4.98 4.47
CA ARG A 104 8.20 4.15 5.60
C ARG A 104 8.97 4.36 6.91
N PRO A 105 10.32 4.53 6.93
CA PRO A 105 11.05 4.65 8.19
C PRO A 105 10.77 5.96 8.96
N GLN A 106 10.10 6.94 8.35
CA GLN A 106 9.81 8.24 8.97
C GLN A 106 8.32 8.46 9.29
N LEU A 107 7.47 7.46 9.03
CA LEU A 107 6.01 7.62 9.10
C LEU A 107 5.43 6.71 10.20
N ASP A 108 4.39 7.20 10.87
CA ASP A 108 3.43 6.36 11.58
C ASP A 108 2.33 5.88 10.61
N THR A 109 1.41 5.04 11.08
CA THR A 109 0.40 4.43 10.20
C THR A 109 -0.60 5.44 9.63
N GLU A 110 -0.97 6.49 10.37
CA GLU A 110 -1.87 7.54 9.90
C GLU A 110 -1.22 8.39 8.81
N ALA A 111 0.02 8.85 9.03
CA ALA A 111 0.78 9.61 8.04
C ALA A 111 1.08 8.76 6.80
N PHE A 112 1.38 7.47 6.98
CA PHE A 112 1.54 6.53 5.88
C PHE A 112 0.26 6.43 5.05
N ARG A 113 -0.91 6.27 5.68
CA ARG A 113 -2.22 6.22 5.00
C ARG A 113 -2.45 7.46 4.15
N ASP A 114 -2.32 8.64 4.74
CA ASP A 114 -2.65 9.89 4.05
C ASP A 114 -1.71 10.14 2.87
N GLN A 115 -0.40 9.96 3.06
CA GLN A 115 0.58 10.13 2.00
C GLN A 115 0.42 9.06 0.89
N ALA A 116 0.08 7.82 1.24
CA ALA A 116 -0.15 6.76 0.27
C ALA A 116 -1.30 7.10 -0.69
N LEU A 117 -2.39 7.70 -0.18
CA LEU A 117 -3.51 8.12 -1.00
C LEU A 117 -3.10 9.20 -2.03
N GLU A 118 -2.31 10.18 -1.61
CA GLU A 118 -1.78 11.22 -2.50
C GLU A 118 -0.84 10.64 -3.57
N CYS A 119 0.12 9.80 -3.16
CA CYS A 119 1.05 9.12 -4.06
C CYS A 119 0.32 8.22 -5.08
N GLY A 120 -0.65 7.45 -4.61
CA GLY A 120 -1.46 6.58 -5.44
C GLY A 120 -2.21 7.33 -6.52
N GLN A 121 -2.89 8.41 -6.17
CA GLN A 121 -3.63 9.24 -7.12
C GLN A 121 -2.70 9.93 -8.12
N ARG A 122 -1.55 10.44 -7.68
CA ARG A 122 -0.54 11.05 -8.55
C ARG A 122 0.06 10.06 -9.55
N GLY A 123 0.17 8.79 -9.19
CA GLY A 123 0.60 7.70 -10.08
C GLY A 123 -0.41 7.37 -11.19
N ILE A 124 -1.66 7.80 -11.08
CA ILE A 124 -2.71 7.56 -12.08
C ILE A 124 -2.71 8.72 -13.09
N THR A 125 -2.17 8.47 -14.28
CA THR A 125 -2.11 9.44 -15.37
C THR A 125 -2.13 8.75 -16.72
N SER A 126 -2.31 9.52 -17.80
CA SER A 126 -2.04 9.07 -19.17
C SER A 126 -0.95 9.91 -19.81
N LEU A 127 -0.34 9.39 -20.89
CA LEU A 127 0.65 10.12 -21.69
C LEU A 127 0.11 11.48 -22.18
N TRP A 128 -1.16 11.51 -22.61
CA TRP A 128 -1.82 12.74 -23.06
C TRP A 128 -1.83 13.80 -21.95
N HIS A 129 -2.23 13.45 -20.73
CA HIS A 129 -2.24 14.41 -19.61
C HIS A 129 -0.82 14.89 -19.25
N GLN A 130 0.17 14.00 -19.31
CA GLN A 130 1.56 14.36 -19.01
C GLN A 130 2.14 15.33 -20.05
N GLN A 131 1.83 15.15 -21.33
CA GLN A 131 2.30 16.05 -22.40
C GLN A 131 1.63 17.43 -22.38
N HIS A 132 0.41 17.53 -21.84
CA HIS A 132 -0.36 18.78 -21.77
C HIS A 132 -0.32 19.43 -20.39
N ARG A 133 0.50 18.91 -19.47
CA ARG A 133 0.68 19.50 -18.15
C ARG A 133 1.51 20.77 -18.30
N SER A 134 0.88 21.94 -18.17
CA SER A 134 1.60 23.21 -18.12
C SER A 134 2.56 23.18 -16.94
N ALA A 135 3.80 23.65 -17.13
CA ALA A 135 4.75 23.82 -16.03
C ALA A 135 4.07 24.65 -14.92
N PRO A 136 4.28 24.33 -13.63
CA PRO A 136 3.76 25.17 -12.56
C PRO A 136 4.23 26.61 -12.79
N ALA A 137 3.29 27.56 -12.72
CA ALA A 137 3.62 28.96 -12.85
C ALA A 137 4.67 29.30 -11.79
N LEU A 138 5.84 29.77 -12.21
CA LEU A 138 6.83 30.32 -11.29
C LEU A 138 6.11 31.36 -10.42
N PRO A 139 6.36 31.39 -9.09
CA PRO A 139 5.86 32.46 -8.26
C PRO A 139 6.26 33.78 -8.91
N THR A 140 5.29 34.57 -9.33
CA THR A 140 5.55 35.92 -9.79
C THR A 140 6.09 36.69 -8.59
N GLU A 141 7.41 36.85 -8.52
CA GLU A 141 8.03 37.89 -7.71
C GLU A 141 7.40 39.22 -8.13
N SER A 142 6.40 39.62 -7.36
CA SER A 142 5.69 40.88 -7.52
C SER A 142 5.68 41.53 -6.16
N GLY A 143 6.62 42.45 -5.98
CA GLY A 143 6.55 43.46 -4.93
C GLY A 143 7.82 43.62 -4.11
N ILE A 144 8.75 44.42 -4.65
CA ILE A 144 9.55 45.49 -4.01
C ILE A 144 10.02 45.24 -2.57
#